data_AF-A0A093QJ03-F1
#
_entry.id   AF-A0A093QJ03-F1
#
_cell.length_a   1.000
_cell.length_b   1.000
_cell.length_c   1.000
_cell.angle_alpha   90.00
_cell.angle_beta   90.00
_cell.angle_gamma   90.00
#
_symmetry.space_group_name_H-M   'P 1'
#
loop_
_entity.id
_entity.type
_entity.pdbx_description
1 polymer ?
#
loop_
_entity_poly.entity_id
_entity_poly.type
_entity_poly.pdbx_seq_one_letter_code
_entity_poly.pdbx_strand_id
1 'polypeptide(L)'
;LQRKMEERRLRLQEAANRRFSSNVALTPEEQEQRELYAAILEYEQDHDWPRQWKAQLKRSPADLSVVSGLFSCLLWYCWGGQSSTPLADAGTLGPAGAPQTPRESSFEDLERFLASPEGWAPTEPPAGPGQDTALPELLKGIVRDIHNAIDRLLALTLLAFEGLGTTASKDQCLACLEEAFFPPLWAPLLALYRYHDPPWGCQARSPPPGSPSLTVPAVLARSSRLFPTAPGRPPYASAVQDLRLIPLETCPRRKLECIVRALRGICECAEEYCGARDTRTPASAAIGADDLLPILSYVVLQTGLPQLLSECAALEEFIHEGYLIGEEGYCLTSLQSALSYVESL
;
A
#
# COMPACT_ATOMS: atom_id res chain seq x y z
N LEU A 1 43.68 16.58 -0.54
CA LEU A 1 42.36 16.14 -0.04
C LEU A 1 41.65 15.25 -1.06
N GLN A 2 41.51 15.67 -2.32
CA GLN A 2 40.95 14.85 -3.43
C GLN A 2 41.51 13.42 -3.52
N ARG A 3 42.84 13.27 -3.54
CA ARG A 3 43.48 11.93 -3.58
C ARG A 3 43.08 11.01 -2.42
N LYS A 4 42.84 11.56 -1.21
CA LYS A 4 42.34 10.78 -0.07
C LYS A 4 40.86 10.44 -0.21
N MET A 5 40.06 11.29 -0.86
CA MET A 5 38.65 11.01 -1.14
C MET A 5 38.50 9.95 -2.24
N GLU A 6 39.30 10.02 -3.30
CA GLU A 6 39.34 9.00 -4.37
C GLU A 6 39.79 7.64 -3.84
N GLU A 7 40.84 7.61 -3.00
CA GLU A 7 41.30 6.37 -2.38
C GLU A 7 40.26 5.77 -1.42
N ARG A 8 39.43 6.61 -0.79
CA ARG A 8 38.28 6.16 0.02
C ARG A 8 37.17 5.57 -0.84
N ARG A 9 36.79 6.26 -1.92
CA ARG A 9 35.77 5.80 -2.87
C ARG A 9 36.17 4.45 -3.50
N LEU A 10 37.44 4.29 -3.87
CA LEU A 10 37.98 3.03 -4.38
C LEU A 10 37.86 1.88 -3.38
N ARG A 11 38.18 2.10 -2.10
CA ARG A 11 38.04 1.06 -1.05
C ARG A 11 36.59 0.65 -0.81
N LEU A 12 35.66 1.62 -0.86
CA LEU A 12 34.24 1.35 -0.75
C LEU A 12 33.71 0.58 -1.96
N GLN A 13 34.15 0.95 -3.17
CA GLN A 13 33.83 0.22 -4.40
C GLN A 13 34.35 -1.22 -4.35
N GLU A 14 35.57 -1.44 -3.84
CA GLU A 14 36.11 -2.79 -3.63
C GLU A 14 35.31 -3.60 -2.61
N ALA A 15 34.84 -2.98 -1.53
CA ALA A 15 33.99 -3.62 -0.54
C ALA A 15 32.62 -4.00 -1.12
N ALA A 16 32.03 -3.13 -1.95
CA ALA A 16 30.81 -3.43 -2.71
C ALA A 16 31.05 -4.58 -3.70
N ASN A 17 32.13 -4.52 -4.48
CA ASN A 17 32.48 -5.57 -5.44
C ASN A 17 32.62 -6.94 -4.76
N ARG A 18 33.24 -7.03 -3.58
CA ARG A 18 33.36 -8.29 -2.82
C ARG A 18 32.01 -8.91 -2.43
N ARG A 19 30.97 -8.09 -2.24
CA ARG A 19 29.62 -8.56 -1.85
C ARG A 19 28.86 -9.19 -3.04
N PHE A 20 29.14 -8.72 -4.26
CA PHE A 20 28.42 -9.11 -5.47
C PHE A 20 29.26 -9.93 -6.46
N SER A 21 30.49 -10.32 -6.11
CA SER A 21 31.35 -11.15 -6.97
C SER A 21 30.97 -12.63 -6.88
N SER A 22 30.00 -13.06 -7.69
CA SER A 22 29.94 -14.43 -8.22
C SER A 22 30.53 -14.47 -9.64
N ASN A 23 31.19 -15.57 -10.02
CA ASN A 23 32.03 -15.77 -11.22
C ASN A 23 31.29 -15.72 -12.59
N VAL A 24 30.22 -14.94 -12.73
CA VAL A 24 29.43 -14.85 -13.97
C VAL A 24 29.42 -13.39 -14.44
N ALA A 25 29.31 -13.19 -15.76
CA ALA A 25 29.30 -11.87 -16.38
C ALA A 25 28.29 -10.95 -15.67
N LEU A 26 28.79 -9.78 -15.28
CA LEU A 26 28.06 -8.73 -14.59
C LEU A 26 26.85 -8.28 -15.39
N THR A 27 25.65 -8.52 -14.85
CA THR A 27 24.43 -7.94 -15.39
C THR A 27 24.41 -6.42 -15.11
N PRO A 28 23.74 -5.61 -15.96
CA PRO A 28 23.61 -4.18 -15.70
C PRO A 28 22.93 -3.88 -14.34
N GLU A 29 21.98 -4.73 -13.93
CA GLU A 29 21.30 -4.64 -12.64
C GLU A 29 22.25 -4.86 -11.45
N GLU A 30 23.15 -5.84 -11.53
CA GLU A 30 24.17 -6.06 -10.49
C GLU A 30 25.18 -4.91 -10.43
N GLN A 31 25.48 -4.27 -11.56
CA GLN A 31 26.36 -3.11 -11.59
C GLN A 31 25.70 -1.90 -10.90
N GLU A 32 24.42 -1.64 -11.17
CA GLU A 32 23.65 -0.59 -10.49
C GLU A 32 23.54 -0.84 -8.98
N GLN A 33 23.24 -2.08 -8.56
CA GLN A 33 23.18 -2.44 -7.15
C GLN A 33 24.52 -2.22 -6.42
N ARG A 34 25.65 -2.42 -7.10
CA ARG A 34 26.99 -2.15 -6.54
C ARG A 34 27.23 -0.67 -6.34
N GLU A 35 26.86 0.15 -7.31
CA GLU A 35 27.01 1.61 -7.24
C GLU A 35 26.15 2.18 -6.11
N LEU A 36 24.90 1.74 -6.02
CA LEU A 36 23.99 2.12 -4.93
C LEU A 36 24.53 1.67 -3.57
N TYR A 37 25.01 0.43 -3.45
CA TYR A 37 25.57 -0.04 -2.20
C TYR A 37 26.84 0.71 -1.80
N ALA A 38 27.70 1.06 -2.75
CA ALA A 38 28.88 1.88 -2.50
C ALA A 38 28.49 3.29 -1.98
N ALA A 39 27.46 3.91 -2.55
CA ALA A 39 26.93 5.19 -2.09
C ALA A 39 26.34 5.09 -0.68
N ILE A 40 25.61 4.02 -0.36
CA ILE A 40 25.10 3.76 1.01
C ILE A 40 26.27 3.63 1.99
N LEU A 41 27.32 2.90 1.63
CA LEU A 41 28.51 2.76 2.48
C LEU A 41 29.26 4.08 2.68
N GLU A 42 29.26 4.96 1.69
CA GLU A 42 29.82 6.31 1.81
C GLU A 42 29.02 7.13 2.83
N TYR A 43 27.68 7.13 2.70
CA TYR A 43 26.79 7.80 3.65
C TYR A 43 26.95 7.28 5.10
N GLU A 44 27.16 5.98 5.27
CA GLU A 44 27.43 5.34 6.56
C GLU A 44 28.77 5.71 7.20
N GLN A 45 29.68 6.35 6.48
CA GLN A 45 30.91 6.89 7.09
C GLN A 45 30.66 8.20 7.81
N ASP A 46 29.71 8.99 7.34
CA ASP A 46 29.39 10.31 7.90
C ASP A 46 28.23 10.26 8.92
N HIS A 47 27.54 9.13 9.02
CA HIS A 47 26.37 8.95 9.90
C HIS A 47 26.48 7.68 10.75
N ASP A 48 26.32 7.83 12.06
CA ASP A 48 26.40 6.71 13.01
C ASP A 48 25.06 5.97 13.18
N TRP A 49 23.94 6.63 12.89
CA TRP A 49 22.60 6.05 13.08
C TRP A 49 22.37 4.75 12.27
N PRO A 50 22.77 4.61 10.99
CA PRO A 50 22.53 3.36 10.25
C PRO A 50 23.30 2.18 10.87
N ARG A 51 24.50 2.44 11.40
CA ARG A 51 25.33 1.42 12.06
C ARG A 51 24.68 0.93 13.36
N GLN A 52 24.09 1.84 14.13
CA GLN A 52 23.37 1.51 15.36
C GLN A 52 22.15 0.64 15.05
N TRP A 53 21.36 1.01 14.04
CA TRP A 53 20.21 0.21 13.61
C TRP A 53 20.61 -1.14 13.00
N LYS A 54 21.69 -1.22 12.23
CA LYS A 54 22.26 -2.51 11.77
C LYS A 54 22.65 -3.42 12.94
N ALA A 55 23.24 -2.86 13.99
CA ALA A 55 23.59 -3.61 15.19
C ALA A 55 22.35 -4.08 15.96
N GLN A 56 21.30 -3.24 16.04
CA GLN A 56 20.02 -3.60 16.65
C GLN A 56 19.30 -4.71 15.86
N LEU A 57 19.24 -4.61 14.54
CA LEU A 57 18.67 -5.66 13.66
C LEU A 57 19.44 -6.97 13.77
N LYS A 58 20.78 -6.93 13.89
CA LYS A 58 21.59 -8.13 14.13
C LYS A 58 21.31 -8.78 15.49
N ARG A 59 20.97 -7.98 16.51
CA ARG A 59 20.68 -8.45 17.86
C ARG A 59 19.26 -9.01 18.00
N SER A 60 18.31 -8.44 17.26
CA SER A 60 16.89 -8.78 17.31
C SER A 60 16.28 -8.87 15.90
N PRO A 61 16.64 -9.88 15.09
CA PRO A 61 16.20 -9.97 13.68
C PRO A 61 14.72 -10.28 13.50
N ALA A 62 14.05 -10.81 14.53
CA ALA A 62 12.63 -11.18 14.49
C ALA A 62 11.70 -10.10 15.07
N ASP A 63 12.23 -9.00 15.58
CA ASP A 63 11.43 -7.95 16.21
C ASP A 63 10.92 -6.93 15.17
N LEU A 64 9.66 -7.05 14.79
CA LEU A 64 9.00 -6.18 13.80
C LEU A 64 8.85 -4.73 14.27
N SER A 65 8.93 -4.47 15.58
CA SER A 65 8.90 -3.10 16.12
C SER A 65 10.17 -2.33 15.78
N VAL A 66 11.32 -3.02 15.70
CA VAL A 66 12.60 -2.45 15.27
C VAL A 66 12.55 -2.04 13.81
N VAL A 67 11.91 -2.85 12.95
CA VAL A 67 11.69 -2.51 11.54
C VAL A 67 10.84 -1.24 11.43
N SER A 68 9.72 -1.17 12.15
CA SER A 68 8.84 0.00 12.14
C SER A 68 9.53 1.28 12.64
N GLY A 69 10.39 1.15 13.67
CA GLY A 69 11.19 2.25 14.18
C GLY A 69 12.25 2.75 13.19
N LEU A 70 12.88 1.83 12.45
CA LEU A 70 13.82 2.18 11.38
C LEU A 70 13.14 3.00 10.28
N PHE A 71 11.96 2.57 9.82
CA PHE A 71 11.21 3.32 8.81
C PHE A 71 10.74 4.68 9.33
N SER A 72 10.31 4.77 10.58
CA SER A 72 9.97 6.05 11.19
C SER A 72 11.16 7.02 11.18
N CYS A 73 12.37 6.51 11.44
CA CYS A 73 13.62 7.27 11.35
C CYS A 73 13.93 7.68 9.89
N LEU A 74 13.87 6.75 8.94
CA LEU A 74 14.11 7.01 7.51
C LEU A 74 13.15 8.08 6.97
N LEU A 75 11.86 7.92 7.24
CA LEU A 75 10.82 8.86 6.81
C LEU A 75 10.97 10.22 7.47
N TRP A 76 11.40 10.29 8.73
CA TRP A 76 11.70 11.56 9.38
C TRP A 76 12.84 12.31 8.68
N TYR A 77 13.91 11.63 8.29
CA TYR A 77 15.01 12.25 7.54
C TYR A 77 14.61 12.63 6.11
N CYS A 78 13.80 11.82 5.44
CA CYS A 78 13.33 12.08 4.07
C CYS A 78 12.26 13.19 3.99
N TRP A 79 11.38 13.30 4.99
CA TRP A 79 10.20 14.16 4.94
C TRP A 79 10.26 15.37 5.91
N GLY A 80 11.05 15.28 6.97
CA GLY A 80 11.17 16.31 8.02
C GLY A 80 12.48 17.12 8.00
N GLY A 81 13.44 16.77 7.13
CA GLY A 81 14.81 17.32 7.18
C GLY A 81 15.04 18.70 6.58
N GLN A 82 14.06 19.33 5.93
CA GLN A 82 14.23 20.65 5.27
C GLN A 82 13.43 21.81 5.87
N SER A 83 12.81 21.66 7.05
CA SER A 83 12.31 22.82 7.80
C SER A 83 13.44 23.43 8.64
N SER A 84 13.96 24.54 8.12
CA SER A 84 15.18 25.28 8.42
C SER A 84 15.47 25.75 9.86
N THR A 85 16.74 26.13 10.03
CA THR A 85 17.36 27.14 10.94
C THR A 85 17.94 26.69 12.29
N PRO A 86 19.22 27.05 12.56
CA PRO A 86 19.86 26.80 13.85
C PRO A 86 19.36 27.83 14.87
N LEU A 87 18.88 27.36 16.01
CA LEU A 87 18.72 28.19 17.19
C LEU A 87 20.11 28.49 17.76
N ALA A 88 20.74 29.56 17.27
CA ALA A 88 21.89 30.16 17.92
C ALA A 88 21.42 31.47 18.57
N ASP A 89 21.34 31.49 19.90
CA ASP A 89 21.63 32.72 20.64
C ASP A 89 22.17 32.40 22.04
N ALA A 90 23.49 32.58 22.20
CA ALA A 90 24.14 33.12 23.39
C ALA A 90 25.66 33.17 23.17
N GLY A 91 26.16 34.33 22.73
CA GLY A 91 27.46 34.83 23.20
C GLY A 91 28.66 34.82 22.24
N THR A 92 28.86 35.98 21.60
CA THR A 92 30.11 36.76 21.68
C THR A 92 31.28 36.52 20.68
N LEU A 93 31.53 37.58 19.88
CA LEU A 93 32.78 38.13 19.31
C LEU A 93 33.51 37.46 18.11
N GLY A 94 33.63 38.23 17.01
CA GLY A 94 34.88 38.36 16.21
C GLY A 94 34.77 38.03 14.71
N PRO A 95 35.25 38.90 13.78
CA PRO A 95 35.05 38.74 12.34
C PRO A 95 36.22 38.04 11.63
N ALA A 96 35.96 37.66 10.38
CA ALA A 96 36.89 37.27 9.31
C ALA A 96 36.99 35.76 8.99
N GLY A 97 36.85 35.49 7.68
CA GLY A 97 37.26 34.25 7.04
C GLY A 97 36.08 33.37 6.62
N ALA A 98 35.54 33.61 5.43
CA ALA A 98 34.72 32.62 4.74
C ALA A 98 35.55 31.36 4.45
N PRO A 99 35.00 30.16 4.68
CA PRO A 99 35.35 29.00 3.88
C PRO A 99 34.08 28.51 3.18
N GLN A 100 34.06 28.65 1.86
CA GLN A 100 33.14 27.90 1.02
C GLN A 100 33.39 26.40 1.25
N THR A 101 32.40 25.70 1.79
CA THR A 101 32.36 24.23 1.79
C THR A 101 31.55 23.79 0.56
N PRO A 102 32.09 22.93 -0.32
CA PRO A 102 31.31 22.32 -1.38
C PRO A 102 30.48 21.20 -0.74
N ARG A 103 29.26 21.52 -0.32
CA ARG A 103 28.25 20.58 0.17
C ARG A 103 27.08 20.64 -0.80
N GLU A 104 27.25 20.10 -1.99
CA GLU A 104 26.20 19.96 -3.01
C GLU A 104 26.82 19.15 -4.15
N SER A 105 26.80 17.82 -4.05
CA SER A 105 27.04 16.95 -5.22
C SER A 105 26.55 15.52 -4.99
N SER A 106 26.69 14.98 -3.77
CA SER A 106 26.36 13.57 -3.51
C SER A 106 24.85 13.27 -3.44
N PHE A 107 24.01 14.27 -3.18
CA PHE A 107 22.56 14.08 -3.09
C PHE A 107 21.85 14.44 -4.40
N GLU A 108 22.43 15.34 -5.21
CA GLU A 108 21.89 15.65 -6.53
C GLU A 108 21.95 14.47 -7.49
N ASP A 109 22.94 13.57 -7.35
CA ASP A 109 23.02 12.35 -8.16
C ASP A 109 21.89 11.37 -7.81
N LEU A 110 21.50 11.28 -6.54
CA LEU A 110 20.39 10.43 -6.07
C LEU A 110 19.03 11.05 -6.41
N GLU A 111 18.89 12.39 -6.28
CA GLU A 111 17.71 13.12 -6.75
C GLU A 111 17.58 13.05 -8.26
N ARG A 112 18.67 13.18 -9.03
CA ARG A 112 18.68 12.97 -10.49
C ARG A 112 18.42 11.52 -10.87
N PHE A 113 18.71 10.55 -10.02
CA PHE A 113 18.34 9.13 -10.21
C PHE A 113 16.86 8.89 -9.94
N LEU A 114 16.32 9.41 -8.84
CA LEU A 114 14.88 9.36 -8.54
C LEU A 114 14.05 10.18 -9.57
N ALA A 115 14.64 11.23 -10.12
CA ALA A 115 14.10 12.05 -11.19
C ALA A 115 14.55 11.58 -12.60
N SER A 116 15.37 10.52 -12.71
CA SER A 116 15.91 10.06 -14.01
C SER A 116 14.77 9.43 -14.79
N PRO A 117 14.33 10.06 -15.87
CA PRO A 117 13.10 9.68 -16.50
C PRO A 117 13.48 8.96 -17.79
N GLU A 118 14.13 7.81 -17.69
CA GLU A 118 14.44 6.95 -18.84
C GLU A 118 13.15 6.29 -19.32
N GLY A 119 12.34 7.11 -20.01
CA GLY A 119 10.99 6.84 -20.49
C GLY A 119 10.15 8.09 -20.73
N TRP A 120 10.61 9.28 -20.32
CA TRP A 120 9.83 10.53 -20.37
C TRP A 120 10.23 11.37 -21.58
N ALA A 121 9.88 10.88 -22.76
CA ALA A 121 9.57 11.77 -23.85
C ALA A 121 8.03 11.94 -23.86
N PRO A 122 7.49 13.12 -23.53
CA PRO A 122 6.12 13.42 -23.88
C PRO A 122 6.08 13.52 -25.41
N THR A 123 5.67 12.46 -26.09
CA THR A 123 5.31 12.55 -27.51
C THR A 123 4.14 13.52 -27.58
N GLU A 124 4.31 14.67 -28.24
CA GLU A 124 3.22 15.63 -28.48
C GLU A 124 1.97 14.89 -28.99
N PRO A 125 0.79 15.07 -28.38
CA PRO A 125 -0.40 14.39 -28.87
C PRO A 125 -0.85 15.07 -30.17
N PRO A 126 -1.13 14.31 -31.25
CA PRO A 126 -1.83 14.88 -32.39
C PRO A 126 -3.25 15.25 -31.95
N ALA A 127 -3.64 16.50 -32.23
CA ALA A 127 -4.98 16.99 -31.96
C ALA A 127 -6.04 16.11 -32.65
N GLY A 128 -6.76 15.32 -31.87
CA GLY A 128 -7.88 14.49 -32.29
C GLY A 128 -8.83 14.21 -31.13
N PRO A 129 -10.12 13.92 -31.38
CA PRO A 129 -11.10 13.68 -30.34
C PRO A 129 -10.85 12.29 -29.73
N GLY A 130 -10.00 12.22 -28.69
CA GLY A 130 -9.56 10.96 -28.09
C GLY A 130 -9.20 11.07 -26.60
N GLN A 131 -9.81 12.01 -25.86
CA GLN A 131 -9.49 12.22 -24.44
C GLN A 131 -9.93 11.04 -23.54
N ASP A 132 -10.92 10.24 -23.94
CA ASP A 132 -11.43 9.13 -23.12
C ASP A 132 -10.50 7.91 -23.08
N THR A 133 -9.63 7.71 -24.08
CA THR A 133 -8.65 6.60 -24.08
C THR A 133 -7.33 6.96 -23.40
N ALA A 134 -7.04 8.24 -23.20
CA ALA A 134 -5.79 8.71 -22.61
C ALA A 134 -5.74 8.54 -21.08
N LEU A 135 -6.88 8.65 -20.40
CA LEU A 135 -6.94 8.59 -18.94
C LEU A 135 -6.67 7.18 -18.37
N PRO A 136 -7.24 6.09 -18.92
CA PRO A 136 -6.93 4.73 -18.46
C PRO A 136 -5.45 4.35 -18.68
N GLU A 137 -4.85 4.81 -19.77
CA GLU A 137 -3.43 4.60 -20.05
C GLU A 137 -2.53 5.38 -19.07
N LEU A 138 -2.90 6.63 -18.78
CA LEU A 138 -2.23 7.44 -17.76
C LEU A 138 -2.35 6.79 -16.37
N LEU A 139 -3.53 6.29 -16.00
CA LEU A 139 -3.75 5.64 -14.72
C LEU A 139 -2.88 4.39 -14.58
N LYS A 140 -2.81 3.54 -15.61
CA LYS A 140 -1.90 2.39 -15.65
C LYS A 140 -0.44 2.80 -15.53
N GLY A 141 -0.05 3.91 -16.15
CA GLY A 141 1.28 4.50 -15.99
C GLY A 141 1.56 4.89 -14.54
N ILE A 142 0.65 5.64 -13.92
CA ILE A 142 0.75 6.06 -12.51
C ILE A 142 0.84 4.84 -11.58
N VAL A 143 -0.03 3.85 -11.74
CA VAL A 143 -0.03 2.61 -10.94
C VAL A 143 1.34 1.94 -11.02
N ARG A 144 1.83 1.69 -12.24
CA ARG A 144 3.15 1.10 -12.48
C ARG A 144 4.27 1.90 -11.84
N ASP A 145 4.24 3.22 -11.94
CA ASP A 145 5.28 4.09 -11.38
C ASP A 145 5.28 4.05 -9.85
N ILE A 146 4.10 3.95 -9.23
CA ILE A 146 3.95 3.77 -7.78
C ILE A 146 4.51 2.42 -7.33
N HIS A 147 4.17 1.31 -7.99
CA HIS A 147 4.74 0.00 -7.66
C HIS A 147 6.26 -0.01 -7.82
N ASN A 148 6.77 0.53 -8.93
CA ASN A 148 8.21 0.63 -9.18
C ASN A 148 8.92 1.44 -8.09
N ALA A 149 8.31 2.52 -7.61
CA ALA A 149 8.88 3.33 -6.52
C ALA A 149 8.94 2.54 -5.20
N ILE A 150 7.85 1.85 -4.84
CA ILE A 150 7.79 1.01 -3.63
C ILE A 150 8.82 -0.12 -3.72
N ASP A 151 8.89 -0.82 -4.85
CA ASP A 151 9.82 -1.92 -5.07
C ASP A 151 11.28 -1.48 -5.03
N ARG A 152 11.60 -0.33 -5.63
CA ARG A 152 12.95 0.26 -5.56
C ARG A 152 13.32 0.63 -4.14
N LEU A 153 12.41 1.25 -3.38
CA LEU A 153 12.64 1.58 -1.97
C LEU A 153 12.80 0.32 -1.11
N LEU A 154 12.00 -0.72 -1.35
CA LEU A 154 12.15 -2.01 -0.69
C LEU A 154 13.51 -2.64 -1.03
N ALA A 155 13.90 -2.67 -2.30
CA ALA A 155 15.19 -3.20 -2.72
C ALA A 155 16.36 -2.45 -2.07
N LEU A 156 16.30 -1.11 -2.03
CA LEU A 156 17.31 -0.28 -1.37
C LEU A 156 17.38 -0.51 0.14
N THR A 157 16.24 -0.66 0.81
CA THR A 157 16.20 -0.93 2.26
C THR A 157 16.74 -2.32 2.60
N LEU A 158 16.40 -3.34 1.81
CA LEU A 158 16.97 -4.69 1.96
C LEU A 158 18.47 -4.73 1.63
N LEU A 159 18.90 -3.92 0.66
CA LEU A 159 20.30 -3.78 0.29
C LEU A 159 21.12 -3.11 1.41
N ALA A 160 20.57 -2.05 2.00
CA ALA A 160 21.17 -1.31 3.11
C ALA A 160 21.22 -2.15 4.40
N PHE A 161 20.13 -2.87 4.72
CA PHE A 161 19.96 -3.57 5.99
C PHE A 161 19.79 -5.08 5.79
N GLU A 162 20.92 -5.81 5.77
CA GLU A 162 20.96 -7.28 5.59
C GLU A 162 20.10 -8.09 6.57
N GLY A 163 19.80 -7.54 7.76
CA GLY A 163 18.98 -8.21 8.76
C GLY A 163 17.49 -8.33 8.39
N LEU A 164 17.04 -7.65 7.32
CA LEU A 164 15.63 -7.59 6.89
C LEU A 164 15.26 -8.67 5.85
N GLY A 165 16.13 -9.66 5.63
CA GLY A 165 15.93 -10.67 4.57
C GLY A 165 14.79 -11.68 4.80
N THR A 166 14.20 -11.74 5.99
CA THR A 166 13.09 -12.67 6.29
C THR A 166 11.79 -12.23 5.60
N THR A 167 10.85 -13.16 5.38
CA THR A 167 9.54 -12.82 4.80
C THR A 167 8.77 -11.85 5.67
N ALA A 168 8.66 -12.11 6.97
CA ALA A 168 7.96 -11.24 7.91
C ALA A 168 8.54 -9.82 7.99
N SER A 169 9.87 -9.68 7.93
CA SER A 169 10.49 -8.34 7.90
C SER A 169 10.26 -7.62 6.59
N LYS A 170 10.24 -8.33 5.45
CA LYS A 170 9.90 -7.75 4.13
C LYS A 170 8.46 -7.25 4.10
N ASP A 171 7.52 -8.05 4.61
CA ASP A 171 6.10 -7.68 4.71
C ASP A 171 5.91 -6.45 5.61
N GLN A 172 6.69 -6.37 6.70
CA GLN A 172 6.71 -5.18 7.56
C GLN A 172 7.40 -3.97 6.92
N CYS A 173 8.42 -4.15 6.08
CA CYS A 173 8.98 -3.04 5.30
C CYS A 173 7.95 -2.46 4.33
N LEU A 174 7.28 -3.34 3.57
CA LEU A 174 6.18 -2.97 2.66
C LEU A 174 5.07 -2.25 3.42
N ALA A 175 4.69 -2.74 4.60
CA ALA A 175 3.76 -2.08 5.51
C ALA A 175 4.09 -0.60 5.72
N CYS A 176 5.34 -0.34 6.12
CA CYS A 176 5.80 0.99 6.47
C CYS A 176 5.93 1.90 5.25
N LEU A 177 6.28 1.34 4.09
CA LEU A 177 6.33 2.08 2.82
C LEU A 177 4.92 2.50 2.39
N GLU A 178 3.94 1.60 2.43
CA GLU A 178 2.55 1.91 2.08
C GLU A 178 1.97 3.00 2.99
N GLU A 179 2.18 2.90 4.31
CA GLU A 179 1.72 3.89 5.30
C GLU A 179 2.34 5.27 5.10
N ALA A 180 3.51 5.36 4.47
CA ALA A 180 4.11 6.64 4.13
C ALA A 180 3.60 7.21 2.79
N PHE A 181 3.38 6.32 1.83
CA PHE A 181 3.18 6.71 0.42
C PHE A 181 1.71 6.97 0.09
N PHE A 182 0.80 6.12 0.57
CA PHE A 182 -0.60 6.17 0.19
C PHE A 182 -1.43 7.27 0.87
N PRO A 183 -1.24 7.68 2.14
CA PRO A 183 -2.04 8.73 2.74
C PRO A 183 -2.16 10.04 1.93
N PRO A 184 -1.07 10.60 1.36
CA PRO A 184 -1.18 11.79 0.51
C PRO A 184 -1.72 11.51 -0.90
N LEU A 185 -1.57 10.28 -1.41
CA LEU A 185 -1.89 9.94 -2.81
C LEU A 185 -3.29 9.35 -2.98
N TRP A 186 -3.84 8.72 -1.96
CA TRP A 186 -5.04 7.89 -2.08
C TRP A 186 -6.28 8.69 -2.47
N ALA A 187 -6.50 9.86 -1.87
CA ALA A 187 -7.66 10.69 -2.19
C ALA A 187 -7.63 11.21 -3.65
N PRO A 188 -6.50 11.74 -4.17
CA PRO A 188 -6.34 12.03 -5.59
C PRO A 188 -6.56 10.83 -6.50
N LEU A 189 -5.98 9.67 -6.18
CA LEU A 189 -6.13 8.44 -6.98
C LEU A 189 -7.59 8.03 -7.07
N LEU A 190 -8.29 7.92 -5.94
CA LEU A 190 -9.71 7.59 -5.93
C LEU A 190 -10.57 8.58 -6.71
N ALA A 191 -10.22 9.86 -6.74
CA ALA A 191 -10.94 10.83 -7.56
C ALA A 191 -10.85 10.48 -9.05
N LEU A 192 -9.70 9.96 -9.52
CA LEU A 192 -9.52 9.47 -10.88
C LEU A 192 -10.33 8.18 -11.14
N TYR A 193 -10.29 7.20 -10.24
CA TYR A 193 -11.11 5.98 -10.38
C TYR A 193 -12.61 6.30 -10.38
N ARG A 194 -13.07 7.25 -9.55
CA ARG A 194 -14.48 7.68 -9.54
C ARG A 194 -14.88 8.44 -10.80
N TYR A 195 -13.93 9.06 -11.49
CA TYR A 195 -14.19 9.69 -12.78
C TYR A 195 -14.34 8.64 -13.89
N HIS A 196 -13.50 7.60 -13.86
CA HIS A 196 -13.54 6.48 -14.80
C HIS A 196 -14.78 5.60 -14.60
N ASP A 197 -15.02 5.17 -13.35
CA ASP A 197 -16.14 4.33 -12.94
C ASP A 197 -17.01 5.11 -11.94
N PRO A 198 -17.96 5.92 -12.43
CA PRO A 198 -18.83 6.68 -11.56
C PRO A 198 -19.64 5.73 -10.67
N PRO A 199 -19.81 6.06 -9.38
CA PRO A 199 -20.62 5.24 -8.49
C PRO A 199 -22.04 5.09 -9.05
N TRP A 200 -22.63 3.90 -8.96
CA TRP A 200 -23.97 3.60 -9.49
C TRP A 200 -25.07 4.58 -9.03
N GLY A 201 -24.89 5.29 -7.92
CA GLY A 201 -25.77 6.38 -7.46
C GLY A 201 -25.77 7.65 -8.34
N CYS A 202 -24.74 7.86 -9.18
CA CYS A 202 -24.65 8.97 -10.13
C CYS A 202 -25.27 8.63 -11.50
N GLN A 203 -25.32 7.36 -11.87
CA GLN A 203 -25.99 6.86 -13.08
C GLN A 203 -27.43 6.39 -12.82
N ALA A 204 -27.78 6.11 -11.57
CA ALA A 204 -29.15 5.87 -11.15
C ALA A 204 -29.99 7.14 -11.37
N ARG A 205 -30.80 7.12 -12.43
CA ARG A 205 -32.03 7.90 -12.56
C ARG A 205 -32.68 7.99 -11.17
N SER A 206 -32.72 9.21 -10.61
CA SER A 206 -33.29 9.56 -9.30
C SER A 206 -34.20 8.47 -8.72
N PRO A 207 -33.92 7.92 -7.51
CA PRO A 207 -34.85 7.00 -6.90
C PRO A 207 -36.21 7.72 -6.74
N PRO A 208 -37.34 7.12 -7.15
CA PRO A 208 -38.63 7.75 -6.96
C PRO A 208 -38.84 8.05 -5.46
N PRO A 209 -39.37 9.23 -5.10
CA PRO A 209 -39.62 9.57 -3.71
C PRO A 209 -40.70 8.62 -3.17
N GLY A 210 -40.29 7.62 -2.38
CA GLY A 210 -41.20 6.63 -1.81
C GLY A 210 -40.74 5.16 -1.85
N SER A 211 -39.52 4.85 -2.34
CA SER A 211 -39.02 3.47 -2.24
C SER A 211 -38.90 3.03 -0.78
N PRO A 212 -39.50 1.88 -0.40
CA PRO A 212 -39.47 1.41 0.97
C PRO A 212 -38.01 1.13 1.37
N SER A 213 -37.67 1.53 2.61
CA SER A 213 -36.43 1.15 3.32
C SER A 213 -35.91 -0.21 2.83
N LEU A 214 -34.80 -0.21 2.07
CA LEU A 214 -34.05 -1.36 1.53
C LEU A 214 -34.46 -2.71 2.17
N THR A 215 -35.63 -3.19 1.78
CA THR A 215 -36.13 -4.49 2.20
C THR A 215 -35.30 -5.48 1.42
N VAL A 216 -34.62 -6.38 2.14
CA VAL A 216 -33.93 -7.57 1.64
C VAL A 216 -34.56 -7.95 0.30
N PRO A 217 -33.87 -7.79 -0.86
CA PRO A 217 -34.41 -8.16 -2.15
C PRO A 217 -35.10 -9.51 -2.00
N ALA A 218 -36.33 -9.69 -2.48
CA ALA A 218 -37.09 -10.92 -2.29
C ALA A 218 -36.32 -12.20 -2.74
N VAL A 219 -35.27 -12.01 -3.54
CA VAL A 219 -34.25 -12.99 -3.91
C VAL A 219 -33.37 -13.45 -2.72
N LEU A 220 -32.93 -12.54 -1.85
CA LEU A 220 -32.13 -12.81 -0.64
C LEU A 220 -32.98 -13.38 0.50
N ALA A 221 -34.28 -13.11 0.52
CA ALA A 221 -35.24 -13.63 1.51
C ALA A 221 -35.49 -15.15 1.41
N ARG A 222 -34.98 -15.82 0.37
CA ARG A 222 -35.17 -17.27 0.15
C ARG A 222 -34.31 -18.14 1.08
N SER A 223 -33.20 -17.63 1.61
CA SER A 223 -32.38 -18.34 2.62
C SER A 223 -32.76 -17.96 4.04
N SER A 224 -33.98 -18.34 4.45
CA SER A 224 -34.46 -18.13 5.82
C SER A 224 -33.57 -18.73 6.91
N ARG A 225 -32.62 -19.62 6.58
CA ARG A 225 -31.61 -20.21 7.49
C ARG A 225 -30.44 -19.27 7.81
N LEU A 226 -30.09 -18.38 6.88
CA LEU A 226 -28.92 -17.50 6.96
C LEU A 226 -29.27 -16.12 7.55
N PHE A 227 -30.54 -15.88 7.90
CA PHE A 227 -30.95 -14.62 8.51
C PHE A 227 -31.70 -14.89 9.83
N PRO A 228 -31.30 -14.26 10.94
CA PRO A 228 -31.98 -14.40 12.22
C PRO A 228 -33.40 -13.82 12.15
N THR A 229 -34.34 -14.52 12.78
CA THR A 229 -35.76 -14.11 12.87
C THR A 229 -36.04 -13.24 14.12
N ALA A 230 -35.04 -13.06 15.00
CA ALA A 230 -35.23 -12.40 16.29
C ALA A 230 -35.27 -10.86 16.18
N PRO A 231 -36.19 -10.19 16.90
CA PRO A 231 -36.26 -8.73 16.93
C PRO A 231 -35.16 -8.14 17.82
N GLY A 232 -34.35 -7.21 17.29
CA GLY A 232 -33.51 -6.33 18.12
C GLY A 232 -32.17 -5.89 17.53
N ARG A 233 -31.60 -6.62 16.56
CA ARG A 233 -30.36 -6.19 15.86
C ARG A 233 -30.42 -6.52 14.37
N PRO A 234 -29.96 -5.60 13.49
CA PRO A 234 -29.83 -5.93 12.08
C PRO A 234 -28.81 -7.07 11.92
N PRO A 235 -29.09 -8.07 11.08
CA PRO A 235 -28.16 -9.18 10.87
C PRO A 235 -26.86 -8.69 10.26
N TYR A 236 -25.75 -9.33 10.64
CA TYR A 236 -24.39 -9.01 10.15
C TYR A 236 -23.94 -7.57 10.43
N ALA A 237 -24.47 -6.93 11.48
CA ALA A 237 -24.14 -5.54 11.83
C ALA A 237 -22.63 -5.25 11.96
N SER A 238 -21.85 -6.21 12.48
CA SER A 238 -20.40 -6.07 12.60
C SER A 238 -19.72 -5.96 11.23
N ALA A 239 -20.07 -6.84 10.30
CA ALA A 239 -19.53 -6.81 8.94
C ALA A 239 -19.90 -5.52 8.20
N VAL A 240 -21.14 -5.02 8.38
CA VAL A 240 -21.55 -3.71 7.85
C VAL A 240 -20.67 -2.59 8.40
N GLN A 241 -20.35 -2.63 9.70
CA GLN A 241 -19.50 -1.63 10.33
C GLN A 241 -18.05 -1.71 9.81
N ASP A 242 -17.51 -2.91 9.60
CA ASP A 242 -16.17 -3.10 9.06
C ASP A 242 -16.04 -2.55 7.64
N LEU A 243 -17.03 -2.81 6.76
CA LEU A 243 -17.03 -2.22 5.42
C LEU A 243 -17.18 -0.68 5.46
N ARG A 244 -17.83 -0.13 6.48
CA ARG A 244 -17.93 1.34 6.67
C ARG A 244 -16.62 1.99 7.10
N LEU A 245 -15.62 1.22 7.53
CA LEU A 245 -14.29 1.73 7.83
C LEU A 245 -13.46 1.95 6.56
N ILE A 246 -13.75 1.24 5.46
CA ILE A 246 -12.96 1.30 4.22
C ILE A 246 -12.72 2.75 3.74
N PRO A 247 -13.72 3.65 3.66
CA PRO A 247 -13.49 5.02 3.19
C PRO A 247 -12.65 5.89 4.14
N LEU A 248 -12.49 5.48 5.40
CA LEU A 248 -11.69 6.19 6.40
C LEU A 248 -10.22 5.80 6.34
N GLU A 249 -9.93 4.62 5.81
CA GLU A 249 -8.56 4.16 5.59
C GLU A 249 -7.98 4.82 4.33
N THR A 250 -6.67 5.02 4.33
CA THR A 250 -5.94 5.56 3.18
C THR A 250 -4.96 4.55 2.57
N CYS A 251 -4.66 3.46 3.27
CA CYS A 251 -3.70 2.46 2.83
C CYS A 251 -4.43 1.26 2.20
N PRO A 252 -4.02 0.79 1.00
CA PRO A 252 -4.67 -0.33 0.32
C PRO A 252 -4.76 -1.59 1.18
N ARG A 253 -3.67 -1.97 1.85
CA ARG A 253 -3.68 -3.16 2.71
C ARG A 253 -4.64 -3.06 3.89
N ARG A 254 -4.74 -1.91 4.56
CA ARG A 254 -5.69 -1.72 5.69
C ARG A 254 -7.15 -1.79 5.23
N LYS A 255 -7.44 -1.30 4.02
CA LYS A 255 -8.76 -1.48 3.40
C LYS A 255 -9.04 -2.95 3.12
N LEU A 256 -8.07 -3.67 2.58
CA LEU A 256 -8.17 -5.12 2.35
C LEU A 256 -8.43 -5.88 3.66
N GLU A 257 -7.73 -5.53 4.74
CA GLU A 257 -7.97 -6.09 6.07
C GLU A 257 -9.41 -5.83 6.57
N CYS A 258 -9.99 -4.66 6.29
CA CYS A 258 -11.40 -4.40 6.60
C CYS A 258 -12.34 -5.32 5.82
N ILE A 259 -12.04 -5.59 4.54
CA ILE A 259 -12.82 -6.52 3.70
C ILE A 259 -12.72 -7.94 4.27
N VAL A 260 -11.51 -8.41 4.58
CA VAL A 260 -11.28 -9.74 5.15
C VAL A 260 -11.99 -9.90 6.49
N ARG A 261 -11.88 -8.92 7.39
CA ARG A 261 -12.60 -8.93 8.69
C ARG A 261 -14.11 -8.98 8.49
N ALA A 262 -14.65 -8.22 7.54
CA ALA A 262 -16.08 -8.24 7.24
C ALA A 262 -16.54 -9.61 6.74
N LEU A 263 -15.82 -10.23 5.78
CA LEU A 263 -16.19 -11.54 5.23
C LEU A 263 -16.03 -12.67 6.26
N ARG A 264 -14.97 -12.66 7.08
CA ARG A 264 -14.83 -13.60 8.20
C ARG A 264 -15.98 -13.45 9.19
N GLY A 265 -16.33 -12.21 9.56
CA GLY A 265 -17.46 -11.93 10.44
C GLY A 265 -18.81 -12.37 9.85
N ILE A 266 -18.97 -12.32 8.52
CA ILE A 266 -20.13 -12.91 7.84
C ILE A 266 -20.16 -14.42 8.03
N CYS A 267 -19.06 -15.11 7.75
CA CYS A 267 -18.98 -16.56 7.90
C CYS A 267 -19.27 -17.00 9.34
N GLU A 268 -18.64 -16.36 10.33
CA GLU A 268 -18.87 -16.64 11.76
C GLU A 268 -20.35 -16.45 12.15
N CYS A 269 -20.97 -15.34 11.74
CA CYS A 269 -22.39 -15.07 12.01
C CYS A 269 -23.31 -16.11 11.37
N ALA A 270 -23.04 -16.47 10.11
CA ALA A 270 -23.89 -17.41 9.38
C ALA A 270 -23.75 -18.85 9.90
N GLU A 271 -22.56 -19.25 10.35
CA GLU A 271 -22.33 -20.53 11.04
C GLU A 271 -23.11 -20.57 12.36
N GLU A 272 -23.12 -19.47 13.13
CA GLU A 272 -23.92 -19.35 14.35
C GLU A 272 -25.42 -19.46 14.07
N TYR A 273 -25.93 -18.79 13.04
CA TYR A 273 -27.36 -18.86 12.67
C TYR A 273 -27.79 -20.26 12.21
N CYS A 274 -26.92 -20.97 11.49
CA CYS A 274 -27.16 -22.36 11.10
C CYS A 274 -27.09 -23.31 12.31
N GLY A 275 -26.05 -23.19 13.13
CA GLY A 275 -25.83 -24.05 14.31
C GLY A 275 -26.88 -23.86 15.41
N ALA A 276 -27.41 -22.65 15.60
CA ALA A 276 -28.49 -22.39 16.54
C ALA A 276 -29.81 -23.10 16.15
N ARG A 277 -29.95 -23.49 14.88
CA ARG A 277 -31.18 -24.10 14.34
C ARG A 277 -31.10 -25.63 14.26
N ASP A 278 -29.89 -26.17 14.09
CA ASP A 278 -29.63 -27.62 13.99
C ASP A 278 -29.07 -28.19 15.30
N THR A 279 -29.96 -28.58 16.22
CA THR A 279 -29.62 -29.26 17.50
C THR A 279 -29.15 -30.72 17.33
N ARG A 280 -29.05 -31.23 16.09
CA ARG A 280 -28.64 -32.61 15.81
C ARG A 280 -27.52 -32.60 14.75
N THR A 281 -26.33 -32.98 15.22
CA THR A 281 -25.07 -33.25 14.50
C THR A 281 -24.23 -32.03 14.05
N PRO A 282 -22.99 -31.86 14.58
CA PRO A 282 -22.09 -30.74 14.28
C PRO A 282 -21.23 -31.00 13.02
N ALA A 283 -21.80 -31.62 11.99
CA ALA A 283 -21.05 -32.01 10.80
C ALA A 283 -21.56 -31.24 9.58
N SER A 284 -20.74 -30.27 9.14
CA SER A 284 -20.87 -29.50 7.88
C SER A 284 -21.82 -28.30 7.85
N ALA A 285 -21.73 -27.41 8.84
CA ALA A 285 -22.31 -26.06 8.77
C ALA A 285 -21.41 -25.04 8.04
N ALA A 286 -20.39 -25.49 7.29
CA ALA A 286 -19.52 -24.60 6.53
C ALA A 286 -20.32 -23.98 5.37
N ILE A 287 -20.33 -22.66 5.32
CA ILE A 287 -21.05 -21.87 4.31
C ILE A 287 -20.30 -22.00 2.98
N GLY A 288 -21.02 -22.35 1.92
CA GLY A 288 -20.49 -22.36 0.56
C GLY A 288 -20.46 -20.97 -0.07
N ALA A 289 -19.71 -20.82 -1.17
CA ALA A 289 -19.68 -19.58 -1.94
C ALA A 289 -21.06 -19.14 -2.46
N ASP A 290 -21.94 -20.12 -2.77
CA ASP A 290 -23.31 -19.89 -3.23
C ASP A 290 -24.21 -19.24 -2.15
N ASP A 291 -23.88 -19.47 -0.88
CA ASP A 291 -24.58 -18.89 0.27
C ASP A 291 -23.95 -17.54 0.68
N LEU A 292 -22.63 -17.39 0.49
CA LEU A 292 -21.88 -16.18 0.84
C LEU A 292 -22.28 -14.97 -0.01
N LEU A 293 -22.37 -15.12 -1.33
CA LEU A 293 -22.62 -14.00 -2.24
C LEU A 293 -23.96 -13.28 -1.93
N PRO A 294 -25.09 -13.98 -1.73
CA PRO A 294 -26.34 -13.36 -1.28
C PRO A 294 -26.21 -12.57 0.03
N ILE A 295 -25.51 -13.12 1.04
CA ILE A 295 -25.32 -12.43 2.32
C ILE A 295 -24.45 -11.19 2.13
N LEU A 296 -23.37 -11.30 1.35
CA LEU A 296 -22.46 -10.20 1.09
C LEU A 296 -23.16 -9.08 0.33
N SER A 297 -23.99 -9.38 -0.68
CA SER A 297 -24.82 -8.39 -1.35
C SER A 297 -25.81 -7.69 -0.41
N TYR A 298 -26.41 -8.42 0.55
CA TYR A 298 -27.21 -7.79 1.61
C TYR A 298 -26.38 -6.83 2.46
N VAL A 299 -25.21 -7.27 2.94
CA VAL A 299 -24.32 -6.47 3.79
C VAL A 299 -23.89 -5.20 3.06
N VAL A 300 -23.49 -5.31 1.78
CA VAL A 300 -23.15 -4.19 0.91
C VAL A 300 -24.31 -3.18 0.80
N LEU A 301 -25.54 -3.62 0.56
CA LEU A 301 -26.71 -2.74 0.53
C LEU A 301 -26.92 -2.00 1.86
N GLN A 302 -26.68 -2.66 3.00
CA GLN A 302 -26.80 -2.05 4.32
C GLN A 302 -25.68 -1.04 4.62
N THR A 303 -24.51 -1.14 3.96
CA THR A 303 -23.45 -0.15 4.13
C THR A 303 -23.88 1.23 3.65
N GLY A 304 -24.65 1.29 2.54
CA GLY A 304 -25.04 2.54 1.88
C GLY A 304 -23.88 3.29 1.22
N LEU A 305 -22.81 2.58 0.83
CA LEU A 305 -21.57 3.18 0.33
C LEU A 305 -21.36 2.86 -1.16
N PRO A 306 -21.89 3.67 -2.09
CA PRO A 306 -21.73 3.43 -3.52
C PRO A 306 -20.27 3.60 -4.01
N GLN A 307 -19.43 4.30 -3.24
CA GLN A 307 -18.01 4.46 -3.53
C GLN A 307 -17.19 3.17 -3.39
N LEU A 308 -17.73 2.11 -2.77
CA LEU A 308 -17.01 0.85 -2.59
C LEU A 308 -16.57 0.20 -3.92
N LEU A 309 -17.29 0.42 -5.02
CA LEU A 309 -16.88 -0.04 -6.35
C LEU A 309 -15.53 0.56 -6.77
N SER A 310 -15.45 1.90 -6.77
CA SER A 310 -14.21 2.62 -7.10
C SER A 310 -13.06 2.29 -6.15
N GLU A 311 -13.36 2.04 -4.88
CA GLU A 311 -12.36 1.61 -3.90
C GLU A 311 -11.84 0.21 -4.26
N CYS A 312 -12.72 -0.77 -4.54
CA CYS A 312 -12.30 -2.12 -4.89
C CYS A 312 -11.52 -2.17 -6.20
N ALA A 313 -11.91 -1.37 -7.21
CA ALA A 313 -11.16 -1.25 -8.46
C ALA A 313 -9.74 -0.73 -8.23
N ALA A 314 -9.58 0.32 -7.41
CA ALA A 314 -8.27 0.83 -7.04
C ALA A 314 -7.47 -0.20 -6.22
N LEU A 315 -8.11 -0.93 -5.30
CA LEU A 315 -7.46 -1.96 -4.49
C LEU A 315 -6.87 -3.10 -5.33
N GLU A 316 -7.61 -3.57 -6.34
CA GLU A 316 -7.13 -4.62 -7.24
C GLU A 316 -5.83 -4.22 -7.96
N GLU A 317 -5.68 -2.95 -8.30
CA GLU A 317 -4.47 -2.45 -8.96
C GLU A 317 -3.33 -2.17 -7.96
N PHE A 318 -3.60 -1.58 -6.79
CA PHE A 318 -2.53 -1.15 -5.88
C PHE A 318 -2.04 -2.20 -4.87
N ILE A 319 -2.82 -3.24 -4.58
CA ILE A 319 -2.39 -4.30 -3.65
C ILE A 319 -1.30 -5.14 -4.33
N HIS A 320 -0.21 -5.39 -3.60
CA HIS A 320 0.87 -6.25 -4.09
C HIS A 320 0.36 -7.67 -4.40
N GLU A 321 0.72 -8.22 -5.56
CA GLU A 321 0.20 -9.49 -6.10
C GLU A 321 0.28 -10.66 -5.11
N GLY A 322 1.33 -10.69 -4.28
CA GLY A 322 1.50 -11.71 -3.23
C GLY A 322 0.32 -11.82 -2.26
N TYR A 323 -0.38 -10.72 -1.95
CA TYR A 323 -1.58 -10.74 -1.10
C TYR A 323 -2.83 -11.17 -1.88
N LEU A 324 -2.88 -10.93 -3.19
CA LEU A 324 -4.03 -11.29 -4.03
C LEU A 324 -4.10 -12.79 -4.35
N ILE A 325 -3.01 -13.53 -4.16
CA ILE A 325 -2.98 -14.99 -4.37
C ILE A 325 -3.66 -15.76 -3.21
N GLY A 326 -3.89 -15.10 -2.07
CA GLY A 326 -4.40 -15.68 -0.83
C GLY A 326 -5.90 -15.57 -0.59
N GLU A 327 -6.29 -15.63 0.68
CA GLU A 327 -7.67 -15.43 1.13
C GLU A 327 -8.15 -13.99 0.85
N GLU A 328 -7.21 -13.05 0.86
CA GLU A 328 -7.49 -11.63 0.73
C GLU A 328 -7.95 -11.28 -0.68
N GLY A 329 -7.30 -11.86 -1.70
CA GLY A 329 -7.76 -11.77 -3.08
C GLY A 329 -9.13 -12.40 -3.27
N TYR A 330 -9.37 -13.60 -2.70
CA TYR A 330 -10.70 -14.22 -2.73
C TYR A 330 -11.78 -13.32 -2.11
N CYS A 331 -11.46 -12.67 -0.98
CA CYS A 331 -12.37 -11.76 -0.31
C CYS A 331 -12.68 -10.52 -1.16
N LEU A 332 -11.66 -9.92 -1.78
CA LEU A 332 -11.80 -8.78 -2.67
C LEU A 332 -12.67 -9.11 -3.89
N THR A 333 -12.37 -10.21 -4.58
CA THR A 333 -13.16 -10.65 -5.75
C THR A 333 -14.60 -10.99 -5.39
N SER A 334 -14.84 -11.58 -4.21
CA SER A 334 -16.18 -11.85 -3.71
C SER A 334 -16.97 -10.56 -3.47
N LEU A 335 -16.32 -9.53 -2.90
CA LEU A 335 -16.94 -8.21 -2.71
C LEU A 335 -17.22 -7.50 -4.02
N GLN A 336 -16.29 -7.54 -4.98
CA GLN A 336 -16.50 -6.98 -6.33
C GLN A 336 -17.68 -7.67 -7.03
N SER A 337 -17.79 -8.99 -6.92
CA SER A 337 -18.93 -9.76 -7.46
C SER A 337 -20.25 -9.34 -6.82
N ALA A 338 -20.27 -9.15 -5.48
CA ALA A 338 -21.45 -8.71 -4.76
C ALA A 338 -21.86 -7.28 -5.13
N LEU A 339 -20.90 -6.38 -5.34
CA LEU A 339 -21.13 -5.00 -5.77
C LEU A 339 -21.67 -4.95 -7.20
N SER A 340 -21.09 -5.72 -8.13
CA SER A 340 -21.59 -5.83 -9.51
C SER A 340 -23.00 -6.42 -9.56
N TYR A 341 -23.29 -7.42 -8.72
CA TYR A 341 -24.65 -7.94 -8.58
C TYR A 341 -25.62 -6.85 -8.11
N VAL A 342 -25.25 -6.09 -7.07
CA VAL A 342 -26.08 -4.99 -6.54
C VAL A 342 -26.31 -3.88 -7.56
N GLU A 343 -25.31 -3.55 -8.37
CA GLU A 343 -25.42 -2.58 -9.44
C GLU A 343 -26.40 -3.01 -10.55
N SER A 344 -26.55 -4.33 -10.75
CA SER A 344 -27.46 -4.89 -11.75
C SER A 344 -28.94 -4.99 -11.31
N LEU A 345 -29.25 -4.70 -10.04
CA LEU A 345 -30.61 -4.81 -9.46
C LEU A 345 -31.50 -3.61 -9.79
#